data_AF-A0A937GY20-F1
#
_entry.id   AF-A0A937GY20-F1
#
_cell.length_a   1.000
_cell.length_b   1.000
_cell.length_c   1.000
_cell.angle_alpha   90.00
_cell.angle_beta   90.00
_cell.angle_gamma   90.00
#
_symmetry.space_group_name_H-M   'P 1'
#
loop_
_entity.id
_entity.type
_entity.pdbx_description
1 polymer ?
#
loop_
_entity_poly.entity_id
_entity_poly.type
_entity_poly.pdbx_seq_one_letter_code
_entity_poly.pdbx_strand_id
1 'polypeptide(L)'
;MASATTIFIPGLLCTEYLFHHQRDAMPGGAVFADTRQHDTMTAMAEAALAQAPGQLIPVGLSMGGYVALEMARLAPSRISAMALLSTSCRQDNAAQRAYREQAIKLAGQDGFRGVTRQFLGKCLSPTALADAALVDGVLAMAAEIGRGVFAQQQKAILGRRDQRDVLAGFSAPLLIICGTDDKLTPPHLSAEMAALAPHADMRLLPDVGHLSTLEAPDACRTALLDLLARV
;
A
#
# COMPACT_ATOMS: atom_id res chain seq x y z
N MET A 1 -10.99 -17.55 -20.55
CA MET A 1 -10.70 -16.12 -20.29
C MET A 1 -9.27 -16.03 -19.80
N ALA A 2 -8.50 -15.04 -20.25
CA ALA A 2 -7.13 -14.88 -19.76
C ALA A 2 -7.17 -14.56 -18.26
N SER A 3 -6.44 -15.32 -17.43
CA SER A 3 -6.32 -15.08 -16.00
C SER A 3 -5.69 -13.70 -15.76
N ALA A 4 -6.32 -12.87 -14.92
CA ALA A 4 -5.79 -11.56 -14.58
C ALA A 4 -4.53 -11.69 -13.72
N THR A 5 -3.54 -10.83 -13.92
CA THR A 5 -2.26 -10.87 -13.19
C THR A 5 -2.33 -10.01 -11.93
N THR A 6 -2.02 -10.61 -10.78
CA THR A 6 -1.87 -9.87 -9.52
C THR A 6 -0.57 -9.08 -9.51
N ILE A 7 -0.66 -7.79 -9.20
CA ILE A 7 0.49 -6.90 -9.00
C ILE A 7 0.51 -6.44 -7.54
N PHE A 8 1.48 -6.91 -6.76
CA PHE A 8 1.71 -6.41 -5.42
C PHE A 8 2.51 -5.11 -5.45
N ILE A 9 2.06 -4.12 -4.67
CA ILE A 9 2.67 -2.78 -4.66
C ILE A 9 3.06 -2.43 -3.21
N PRO A 10 4.36 -2.49 -2.88
CA PRO A 10 4.85 -2.20 -1.54
C PRO A 10 4.60 -0.76 -1.11
N GLY A 11 4.46 -0.57 0.21
CA GLY A 11 4.37 0.74 0.85
C GLY A 11 5.70 1.50 0.91
N LEU A 12 5.65 2.69 1.51
CA LEU A 12 6.84 3.50 1.83
C LEU A 12 7.83 2.66 2.67
N LEU A 13 9.13 2.69 2.32
CA LEU A 13 10.19 1.92 3.01
C LEU A 13 9.97 0.40 3.09
N CYS A 14 9.04 -0.15 2.29
CA CYS A 14 8.79 -1.58 2.25
C CYS A 14 9.31 -2.19 0.94
N THR A 15 9.74 -3.44 0.99
CA THR A 15 10.13 -4.24 -0.17
C THR A 15 9.05 -5.28 -0.47
N GLU A 16 9.31 -6.17 -1.42
CA GLU A 16 8.48 -7.32 -1.77
C GLU A 16 8.25 -8.26 -0.57
N TYR A 17 9.14 -8.22 0.43
CA TYR A 17 8.97 -8.95 1.69
C TYR A 17 7.66 -8.60 2.41
N LEU A 18 7.09 -7.40 2.16
CA LEU A 18 5.80 -7.00 2.72
C LEU A 18 4.66 -7.98 2.40
N PHE A 19 4.72 -8.67 1.25
CA PHE A 19 3.68 -9.60 0.80
C PHE A 19 4.15 -11.06 0.73
N HIS A 20 5.26 -11.41 1.40
CA HIS A 20 5.87 -12.74 1.25
C HIS A 20 4.91 -13.89 1.61
N HIS A 21 4.04 -13.70 2.61
CA HIS A 21 3.02 -14.68 2.98
C HIS A 21 1.88 -14.81 1.96
N GLN A 22 1.51 -13.72 1.27
CA GLN A 22 0.38 -13.70 0.34
C GLN A 22 0.80 -14.17 -1.05
N ARG A 23 2.04 -13.88 -1.47
CA ARG A 23 2.57 -14.17 -2.81
C ARG A 23 2.35 -15.63 -3.23
N ASP A 24 2.71 -16.57 -2.37
CA ASP A 24 2.73 -17.99 -2.73
C ASP A 24 1.31 -18.59 -2.85
N ALA A 25 0.29 -17.85 -2.42
CA ALA A 25 -1.11 -18.26 -2.53
C ALA A 25 -1.83 -17.70 -3.77
N MET A 26 -1.20 -16.79 -4.54
CA MET A 26 -1.84 -16.15 -5.69
C MET A 26 -1.92 -17.10 -6.89
N PRO A 27 -3.13 -17.43 -7.41
CA PRO A 27 -3.29 -18.24 -8.60
C PRO A 27 -2.62 -17.59 -9.81
N GLY A 28 -1.84 -18.36 -10.57
CA GLY A 28 -1.12 -17.84 -11.74
C GLY A 28 0.15 -17.03 -11.40
N GLY A 29 0.50 -16.92 -10.11
CA GLY A 29 1.64 -16.14 -9.63
C GLY A 29 1.30 -14.66 -9.42
N ALA A 30 2.32 -13.88 -9.06
CA ALA A 30 2.20 -12.44 -8.89
C ALA A 30 3.50 -11.74 -9.31
N VAL A 31 3.37 -10.49 -9.75
CA VAL A 31 4.49 -9.59 -9.99
C VAL A 31 4.54 -8.50 -8.92
N PHE A 32 5.70 -7.88 -8.76
CA PHE A 32 5.92 -6.80 -7.79
C PHE A 32 6.25 -5.51 -8.51
N ALA A 33 5.44 -4.48 -8.25
CA ALA A 33 5.69 -3.14 -8.77
C ALA A 33 6.97 -2.56 -8.15
N ASP A 34 7.86 -2.03 -8.98
CA ASP A 34 9.05 -1.32 -8.51
C ASP A 34 8.69 0.12 -8.12
N THR A 35 8.64 0.39 -6.81
CA THR A 35 8.36 1.72 -6.25
C THR A 35 9.64 2.48 -5.87
N ARG A 36 10.81 2.03 -6.35
CA ARG A 36 12.12 2.57 -5.97
C ARG A 36 12.67 3.62 -6.95
N GLN A 37 12.22 3.60 -8.21
CA GLN A 37 12.85 4.35 -9.31
C GLN A 37 12.16 5.67 -9.69
N HIS A 38 11.03 5.99 -9.07
CA HIS A 38 10.18 7.11 -9.48
C HIS A 38 9.84 8.01 -8.31
N ASP A 39 9.62 9.29 -8.61
CA ASP A 39 9.32 10.35 -7.64
C ASP A 39 7.94 10.98 -7.85
N THR A 40 7.05 10.30 -8.59
CA THR A 40 5.63 10.61 -8.73
C THR A 40 4.79 9.34 -8.68
N MET A 41 3.57 9.43 -8.14
CA MET A 41 2.63 8.29 -8.12
C MET A 41 2.26 7.83 -9.54
N THR A 42 2.11 8.77 -10.47
CA THR A 42 1.80 8.50 -11.88
C THR A 42 2.90 7.68 -12.54
N ALA A 43 4.17 8.06 -12.41
CA ALA A 43 5.27 7.30 -13.01
C ALA A 43 5.41 5.89 -12.40
N MET A 44 5.20 5.74 -11.09
CA MET A 44 5.15 4.41 -10.45
C MET A 44 4.01 3.55 -11.03
N ALA A 45 2.83 4.13 -11.25
CA ALA A 45 1.68 3.43 -11.80
C ALA A 45 1.88 3.05 -13.27
N GLU A 46 2.44 3.94 -14.09
CA GLU A 46 2.80 3.64 -15.49
C GLU A 46 3.81 2.50 -15.58
N ALA A 47 4.85 2.53 -14.74
CA ALA A 47 5.84 1.46 -14.66
C ALA A 47 5.18 0.13 -14.26
N ALA A 48 4.30 0.13 -13.24
CA ALA A 48 3.57 -1.06 -12.81
C ALA A 48 2.64 -1.62 -13.91
N LEU A 49 1.91 -0.75 -14.62
CA LEU A 49 1.06 -1.13 -15.75
C LEU A 49 1.84 -1.76 -16.91
N ALA A 50 3.10 -1.37 -17.09
CA ALA A 50 3.97 -1.88 -18.14
C ALA A 50 4.59 -3.26 -17.81
N GLN A 51 4.58 -3.70 -16.54
CA GLN A 51 5.19 -4.98 -16.14
C GLN A 51 4.46 -6.22 -16.65
N ALA A 52 3.15 -6.12 -16.89
CA ALA A 52 2.34 -7.23 -17.35
C ALA A 52 1.28 -6.78 -18.38
N PRO A 53 1.08 -7.52 -19.48
CA PRO A 53 -0.02 -7.28 -20.41
C PRO A 53 -1.36 -7.79 -19.84
N GLY A 54 -2.48 -7.44 -20.47
CA GLY A 54 -3.79 -8.01 -20.13
C GLY A 54 -4.38 -7.51 -18.80
N GLN A 55 -5.42 -8.18 -18.32
CA GLN A 55 -6.14 -7.75 -17.10
C GLN A 55 -5.26 -7.87 -15.85
N LEU A 56 -5.36 -6.90 -14.95
CA LEU A 56 -4.53 -6.76 -13.75
C LEU A 56 -5.38 -6.66 -12.49
N ILE A 57 -4.78 -7.08 -11.38
CA ILE A 57 -5.33 -6.95 -10.02
C ILE A 57 -4.27 -6.29 -9.13
N PRO A 58 -4.22 -4.95 -9.06
CA PRO A 58 -3.33 -4.24 -8.14
C PRO A 58 -3.74 -4.47 -6.68
N VAL A 59 -2.75 -4.87 -5.88
CA VAL A 59 -2.85 -5.04 -4.43
C VAL A 59 -1.83 -4.11 -3.78
N GLY A 60 -2.32 -2.99 -3.26
CA GLY A 60 -1.47 -1.91 -2.74
C GLY A 60 -1.64 -1.71 -1.24
N LEU A 61 -0.52 -1.65 -0.52
CA LEU A 61 -0.51 -1.30 0.91
C LEU A 61 0.04 0.12 1.11
N SER A 62 -0.69 0.96 1.85
CA SER A 62 -0.27 2.34 2.16
C SER A 62 0.04 3.15 0.90
N MET A 63 1.29 3.59 0.71
CA MET A 63 1.74 4.24 -0.53
C MET A 63 1.40 3.41 -1.78
N GLY A 64 1.52 2.08 -1.72
CA GLY A 64 1.17 1.20 -2.83
C GLY A 64 -0.32 1.27 -3.19
N GLY A 65 -1.19 1.59 -2.23
CA GLY A 65 -2.61 1.86 -2.51
C GLY A 65 -2.83 3.14 -3.33
N TYR A 66 -1.97 4.16 -3.16
CA TYR A 66 -2.03 5.37 -4.00
C TYR A 66 -1.64 5.05 -5.44
N VAL A 67 -0.64 4.20 -5.63
CA VAL A 67 -0.21 3.71 -6.94
C VAL A 67 -1.31 2.85 -7.57
N ALA A 68 -1.94 1.95 -6.82
CA ALA A 68 -3.08 1.15 -7.30
C ALA A 68 -4.24 2.04 -7.82
N LEU A 69 -4.59 3.11 -7.08
CA LEU A 69 -5.58 4.08 -7.52
C LEU A 69 -5.14 4.84 -8.77
N GLU A 70 -3.86 5.23 -8.88
CA GLU A 70 -3.34 5.82 -10.12
C GLU A 70 -3.40 4.83 -11.29
N MET A 71 -3.14 3.53 -11.09
CA MET A 71 -3.30 2.51 -12.13
C MET A 71 -4.75 2.43 -12.62
N ALA A 72 -5.72 2.43 -11.71
CA ALA A 72 -7.15 2.46 -12.04
C ALA A 72 -7.55 3.75 -12.78
N ARG A 73 -6.94 4.89 -12.44
CA ARG A 73 -7.16 6.16 -13.14
C ARG A 73 -6.60 6.15 -14.57
N LEU A 74 -5.39 5.62 -14.73
CA LEU A 74 -4.66 5.65 -16.00
C LEU A 74 -5.16 4.60 -16.99
N ALA A 75 -5.56 3.43 -16.50
CA ALA A 75 -5.96 2.30 -17.33
C ALA A 75 -7.16 1.54 -16.73
N PRO A 76 -8.34 2.18 -16.55
CA PRO A 76 -9.48 1.57 -15.86
C PRO A 76 -9.93 0.25 -16.51
N SER A 77 -9.87 0.13 -17.84
CA SER A 77 -10.24 -1.08 -18.58
C SER A 77 -9.29 -2.26 -18.38
N ARG A 78 -8.12 -2.04 -17.77
CA ARG A 78 -7.12 -3.06 -17.45
C ARG A 78 -7.26 -3.59 -16.02
N ILE A 79 -8.06 -2.95 -15.16
CA ILE A 79 -8.16 -3.32 -13.75
C ILE A 79 -9.42 -4.17 -13.54
N SER A 80 -9.23 -5.48 -13.36
CA SER A 80 -10.34 -6.42 -13.16
C SER A 80 -10.80 -6.52 -11.70
N ALA A 81 -9.93 -6.17 -10.76
CA ALA A 81 -10.23 -6.01 -9.34
C ALA A 81 -9.12 -5.18 -8.69
N MET A 82 -9.34 -4.69 -7.46
CA MET A 82 -8.31 -3.96 -6.72
C MET A 82 -8.39 -4.24 -5.23
N ALA A 83 -7.24 -4.29 -4.56
CA ALA A 83 -7.16 -4.36 -3.09
C ALA A 83 -6.37 -3.18 -2.54
N LEU A 84 -7.00 -2.45 -1.60
CA LEU A 84 -6.46 -1.28 -0.92
C LEU A 84 -6.28 -1.59 0.57
N LEU A 85 -5.02 -1.78 0.99
CA LEU A 85 -4.68 -2.18 2.36
C LEU A 85 -4.06 -0.98 3.09
N SER A 86 -4.58 -0.63 4.27
CA SER A 86 -4.01 0.41 5.15
C SER A 86 -3.57 1.68 4.38
N THR A 87 -4.51 2.24 3.61
CA THR A 87 -4.26 3.35 2.68
C THR A 87 -5.40 4.37 2.74
N SER A 88 -5.33 5.41 1.90
CA SER A 88 -6.41 6.39 1.74
C SER A 88 -6.47 6.91 0.31
N CYS A 89 -7.64 7.34 -0.15
CA CYS A 89 -7.81 8.02 -1.44
C CYS A 89 -7.61 9.56 -1.35
N ARG A 90 -7.24 10.10 -0.19
CA ARG A 90 -7.06 11.55 0.00
C ARG A 90 -5.67 12.03 -0.42
N GLN A 91 -5.60 13.26 -0.92
CA GLN A 91 -4.36 14.03 -0.92
C GLN A 91 -3.93 14.43 0.51
N ASP A 92 -2.66 14.80 0.70
CA ASP A 92 -2.20 15.30 2.00
C ASP A 92 -2.84 16.65 2.34
N ASN A 93 -3.19 16.82 3.62
CA ASN A 93 -3.45 18.13 4.19
C ASN A 93 -2.15 18.91 4.46
N ALA A 94 -2.25 20.21 4.78
CA ALA A 94 -1.10 21.09 4.99
C ALA A 94 -0.08 20.55 6.02
N ALA A 95 -0.55 19.94 7.12
CA ALA A 95 0.35 19.39 8.15
C ALA A 95 1.10 18.15 7.66
N GLN A 96 0.43 17.26 6.93
CA GLN A 96 1.07 16.09 6.30
C GLN A 96 2.08 16.52 5.23
N ARG A 97 1.75 17.53 4.41
CA ARG A 97 2.68 18.09 3.43
C ARG A 97 3.95 18.62 4.09
N ALA A 98 3.80 19.47 5.11
CA ALA A 98 4.92 20.03 5.86
C ALA A 98 5.78 18.94 6.52
N TYR A 99 5.16 17.88 7.07
CA TYR A 99 5.87 16.73 7.60
C TYR A 99 6.73 16.03 6.53
N ARG A 100 6.19 15.82 5.32
CA ARG A 100 6.93 15.18 4.23
C ARG A 100 8.06 16.03 3.70
N GLU A 101 7.83 17.33 3.52
CA GLU A 101 8.89 18.28 3.13
C GLU A 101 10.05 18.25 4.13
N GLN A 102 9.74 18.24 5.43
CA GLN A 102 10.74 18.08 6.47
C GLN A 102 11.42 16.71 6.42
N ALA A 103 10.68 15.63 6.18
CA ALA A 103 11.25 14.28 6.04
C ALA A 103 12.21 14.16 4.84
N ILE A 104 11.87 14.76 3.71
CA ILE A 104 12.72 14.84 2.50
C ILE A 104 14.01 15.60 2.83
N LYS A 105 13.89 16.76 3.49
CA LYS A 105 15.05 17.57 3.90
C LYS A 105 15.99 16.79 4.83
N LEU A 106 15.44 16.10 5.83
CA LEU A 106 16.21 15.30 6.79
C LEU A 106 16.86 14.08 6.14
N ALA A 107 16.20 13.45 5.16
CA ALA A 107 16.76 12.31 4.43
C ALA A 107 18.00 12.69 3.61
N GLY A 108 18.12 13.96 3.20
CA GLY A 108 19.30 14.49 2.51
C GLY A 108 20.46 14.90 3.44
N GLN A 109 20.29 14.83 4.76
CA GLN A 109 21.31 15.21 5.75
C GLN A 109 22.01 13.97 6.33
N ASP A 110 23.27 14.17 6.77
CA ASP A 110 23.96 13.17 7.57
C ASP A 110 23.30 13.09 8.96
N GLY A 111 22.85 11.89 9.32
CA GLY A 111 22.08 11.65 10.56
C GLY A 111 20.64 11.14 10.36
N PHE A 112 20.17 10.91 9.13
CA PHE A 112 18.90 10.21 8.90
C PHE A 112 18.93 8.80 9.53
N ARG A 113 18.12 8.59 10.58
CA ARG A 113 18.11 7.34 11.37
C ARG A 113 17.19 6.26 10.80
N GLY A 114 16.63 6.45 9.60
CA GLY A 114 15.69 5.50 9.00
C GLY A 114 14.42 5.35 9.84
N VAL A 115 13.97 4.10 9.96
CA VAL A 115 12.85 3.72 10.81
C VAL A 115 13.27 3.73 12.28
N THR A 116 12.68 4.64 13.05
CA THR A 116 12.93 4.74 14.50
C THR A 116 11.96 3.86 15.29
N ARG A 117 12.33 3.50 16.53
CA ARG A 117 11.41 2.78 17.45
C ARG A 117 10.11 3.54 17.71
N GLN A 118 10.18 4.87 17.72
CA GLN A 118 8.98 5.72 17.83
C GLN A 118 8.08 5.59 16.60
N PHE A 119 8.66 5.52 15.40
CA PHE A 119 7.90 5.28 14.18
C PHE A 119 7.28 3.89 14.17
N LEU A 120 8.03 2.86 14.58
CA LEU A 120 7.50 1.49 14.71
C LEU A 120 6.29 1.45 15.66
N GLY A 121 6.30 2.16 16.79
CA GLY A 121 5.15 2.23 17.70
C GLY A 121 3.92 2.98 17.15
N LYS A 122 4.07 3.72 16.04
CA LYS A 122 2.95 4.28 15.27
C LYS A 122 2.53 3.35 14.11
N CYS A 123 3.44 2.54 13.61
CA CYS A 123 3.23 1.67 12.46
C CYS A 123 2.61 0.33 12.86
N LEU A 124 3.10 -0.32 13.92
CA LEU A 124 2.72 -1.66 14.33
C LEU A 124 1.76 -1.66 15.53
N SER A 125 0.93 -2.70 15.64
CA SER A 125 0.19 -2.97 16.87
C SER A 125 1.12 -3.29 18.04
N PRO A 126 0.66 -3.20 19.31
CA PRO A 126 1.47 -3.60 20.46
C PRO A 126 1.99 -5.04 20.37
N THR A 127 1.17 -5.96 19.86
CA THR A 127 1.53 -7.37 19.67
C THR A 127 2.64 -7.51 18.62
N ALA A 128 2.48 -6.89 17.46
CA ALA A 128 3.48 -6.94 16.40
C ALA A 128 4.80 -6.23 16.79
N LEU A 129 4.72 -5.16 17.58
CA LEU A 129 5.91 -4.46 18.10
C LEU A 129 6.69 -5.30 19.11
N ALA A 130 6.05 -6.28 19.76
CA ALA A 130 6.69 -7.21 20.68
C ALA A 130 7.33 -8.42 19.97
N ASP A 131 6.98 -8.66 18.70
CA ASP A 131 7.58 -9.70 17.87
C ASP A 131 8.90 -9.19 17.25
N ALA A 132 10.02 -9.69 17.79
CA ALA A 132 11.35 -9.30 17.33
C ALA A 132 11.60 -9.65 15.85
N ALA A 133 11.12 -10.79 15.37
CA ALA A 133 11.37 -11.23 13.99
C ALA A 133 10.60 -10.36 12.99
N LEU A 134 9.35 -10.01 13.32
CA LEU A 134 8.56 -9.08 12.51
C LEU A 134 9.21 -7.69 12.49
N VAL A 135 9.61 -7.17 13.65
CA VAL A 135 10.29 -5.87 13.77
C VAL A 135 11.58 -5.85 12.97
N ASP A 136 12.41 -6.90 13.06
CA ASP A 136 13.66 -7.02 12.31
C ASP A 136 13.40 -7.05 10.80
N GLY A 137 12.36 -7.75 10.35
CA GLY A 137 11.95 -7.75 8.94
C GLY A 137 11.56 -6.36 8.44
N VAL A 138 10.80 -5.60 9.23
CA VAL A 138 10.43 -4.21 8.90
C VAL A 138 11.67 -3.30 8.85
N LEU A 139 12.60 -3.45 9.78
CA LEU A 139 13.86 -2.70 9.80
C LEU A 139 14.75 -3.07 8.60
N ALA A 140 14.82 -4.35 8.24
CA ALA A 140 15.59 -4.83 7.08
C ALA A 140 15.05 -4.24 5.77
N MET A 141 13.73 -4.25 5.56
CA MET A 141 13.11 -3.59 4.40
C MET A 141 13.48 -2.11 4.33
N ALA A 142 13.36 -1.39 5.45
CA ALA A 142 13.66 0.04 5.48
C ALA A 142 15.14 0.34 5.23
N ALA A 143 16.04 -0.51 5.73
CA ALA A 143 17.47 -0.40 5.48
C ALA A 143 17.83 -0.65 4.01
N GLU A 144 17.20 -1.66 3.38
CA GLU A 144 17.38 -1.97 1.96
C GLU A 144 16.92 -0.82 1.05
N ILE A 145 15.73 -0.27 1.31
CA ILE A 145 15.20 0.87 0.54
C ILE A 145 16.10 2.10 0.72
N GLY A 146 16.52 2.37 1.96
CA GLY A 146 17.48 3.44 2.25
C GLY A 146 16.95 4.86 2.08
N ARG A 147 17.76 5.83 2.52
CA ARG A 147 17.36 7.25 2.63
C ARG A 147 17.07 7.93 1.29
N GLY A 148 17.80 7.57 0.24
CA GLY A 148 17.67 8.17 -1.09
C GLY A 148 16.32 7.84 -1.72
N VAL A 149 15.95 6.56 -1.73
CA VAL A 149 14.65 6.11 -2.23
C VAL A 149 13.52 6.61 -1.32
N PHE A 150 13.70 6.63 0.00
CA PHE A 150 12.73 7.24 0.91
C PHE A 150 12.40 8.70 0.55
N ALA A 151 13.41 9.50 0.23
CA ALA A 151 13.19 10.89 -0.20
C ALA A 151 12.37 10.98 -1.50
N GLN A 152 12.65 10.09 -2.47
CA GLN A 152 11.88 10.03 -3.72
C GLN A 152 10.44 9.56 -3.49
N GLN A 153 10.23 8.54 -2.66
CA GLN A 153 8.91 8.06 -2.27
C GLN A 153 8.11 9.18 -1.56
N GLN A 154 8.73 9.92 -0.64
CA GLN A 154 8.07 11.06 0.02
C GLN A 154 7.73 12.18 -0.97
N LYS A 155 8.61 12.47 -1.93
CA LYS A 155 8.35 13.44 -3.01
C LYS A 155 7.17 13.00 -3.87
N ALA A 156 7.11 11.72 -4.21
CA ALA A 156 6.00 11.13 -4.94
C ALA A 156 4.68 11.26 -4.20
N ILE A 157 4.68 10.95 -2.91
CA ILE A 157 3.49 11.06 -2.07
C ILE A 157 3.05 12.52 -1.90
N LEU A 158 4.01 13.46 -1.77
CA LEU A 158 3.75 14.90 -1.67
C LEU A 158 3.08 15.45 -2.94
N GLY A 159 3.40 14.90 -4.11
CA GLY A 159 2.80 15.26 -5.39
C GLY A 159 1.46 14.58 -5.69
N ARG A 160 0.97 13.69 -4.83
CA ARG A 160 -0.25 12.92 -5.12
C ARG A 160 -1.50 13.80 -5.13
N ARG A 161 -2.41 13.50 -6.05
CA ARG A 161 -3.74 14.11 -6.13
C ARG A 161 -4.73 13.44 -5.17
N ASP A 162 -5.88 14.07 -5.00
CA ASP A 162 -7.07 13.44 -4.44
C ASP A 162 -7.63 12.42 -5.44
N GLN A 163 -7.96 11.22 -4.95
CA GLN A 163 -8.41 10.07 -5.75
C GLN A 163 -9.82 9.62 -5.38
N ARG A 164 -10.58 10.41 -4.62
CA ARG A 164 -11.96 10.06 -4.23
C ARG A 164 -12.86 9.91 -5.46
N ASP A 165 -12.60 10.68 -6.51
CA ASP A 165 -13.28 10.59 -7.81
C ASP A 165 -13.00 9.25 -8.50
N VAL A 166 -11.74 8.81 -8.50
CA VAL A 166 -11.34 7.51 -9.08
C VAL A 166 -12.01 6.37 -8.34
N LEU A 167 -11.99 6.42 -7.00
CA LEU A 167 -12.59 5.38 -6.19
C LEU A 167 -14.13 5.32 -6.36
N ALA A 168 -14.81 6.47 -6.39
CA ALA A 168 -16.25 6.54 -6.61
C ALA A 168 -16.68 6.06 -8.01
N GLY A 169 -15.79 6.21 -9.01
CA GLY A 169 -16.02 5.72 -10.38
C GLY A 169 -15.61 4.26 -10.61
N PHE A 170 -14.93 3.61 -9.65
CA PHE A 170 -14.51 2.22 -9.78
C PHE A 170 -15.69 1.28 -9.54
N SER A 171 -15.89 0.27 -10.41
CA SER A 171 -17.06 -0.64 -10.33
C SER A 171 -16.70 -2.13 -10.31
N ALA A 172 -15.45 -2.47 -10.54
CA ALA A 172 -14.99 -3.85 -10.46
C ALA A 172 -14.85 -4.29 -8.99
N PRO A 173 -14.71 -5.60 -8.68
CA PRO A 173 -14.49 -6.07 -7.32
C PRO A 173 -13.39 -5.29 -6.59
N LEU A 174 -13.74 -4.77 -5.42
CA LEU A 174 -12.86 -3.95 -4.59
C LEU A 174 -12.78 -4.57 -3.20
N LEU A 175 -11.56 -4.67 -2.67
CA LEU A 175 -11.27 -5.07 -1.30
C LEU A 175 -10.59 -3.92 -0.58
N ILE A 176 -11.05 -3.61 0.63
CA ILE A 176 -10.43 -2.64 1.54
C ILE A 176 -10.09 -3.37 2.82
N ILE A 177 -8.81 -3.35 3.24
CA ILE A 177 -8.39 -3.94 4.52
C ILE A 177 -7.76 -2.86 5.38
N CYS A 178 -8.11 -2.81 6.66
CA CYS A 178 -7.48 -1.92 7.62
C CYS A 178 -7.41 -2.58 8.99
N GLY A 179 -6.27 -2.46 9.66
CA GLY A 179 -6.16 -2.81 11.07
C GLY A 179 -6.89 -1.81 11.96
N THR A 180 -7.48 -2.25 13.08
CA THR A 180 -8.14 -1.35 14.04
C THR A 180 -7.16 -0.43 14.78
N ASP A 181 -5.89 -0.85 14.87
CA ASP A 181 -4.81 -0.15 15.58
C ASP A 181 -3.93 0.66 14.62
N ASP A 182 -4.29 0.75 13.33
CA ASP A 182 -3.59 1.57 12.35
C ASP A 182 -3.67 3.06 12.74
N LYS A 183 -2.52 3.65 13.08
CA LYS A 183 -2.43 5.08 13.46
C LYS A 183 -1.98 5.97 12.30
N LEU A 184 -1.50 5.39 11.19
CA LEU A 184 -1.00 6.14 10.04
C LEU A 184 -2.14 6.42 9.06
N THR A 185 -2.97 5.41 8.82
CA THR A 185 -4.20 5.48 8.02
C THR A 185 -5.35 4.92 8.85
N PRO A 186 -5.81 5.68 9.86
CA PRO A 186 -6.80 5.20 10.81
C PRO A 186 -8.10 4.73 10.15
N PRO A 187 -8.84 3.78 10.78
CA PRO A 187 -9.99 3.09 10.18
C PRO A 187 -11.05 3.99 9.54
N HIS A 188 -11.24 5.22 10.04
CA HIS A 188 -12.20 6.16 9.45
C HIS A 188 -11.87 6.54 8.00
N LEU A 189 -10.60 6.49 7.58
CA LEU A 189 -10.21 6.72 6.19
C LEU A 189 -10.62 5.55 5.29
N SER A 190 -10.50 4.32 5.80
CA SER A 190 -11.00 3.13 5.11
C SER A 190 -12.53 3.10 5.07
N ALA A 191 -13.20 3.56 6.13
CA ALA A 191 -14.66 3.72 6.16
C ALA A 191 -15.15 4.76 5.14
N GLU A 192 -14.43 5.87 4.97
CA GLU A 192 -14.73 6.84 3.89
C GLU A 192 -14.57 6.20 2.50
N MET A 193 -13.51 5.43 2.28
CA MET A 193 -13.33 4.70 1.02
C MET A 193 -14.49 3.73 0.73
N ALA A 194 -14.93 2.98 1.75
CA ALA A 194 -16.10 2.09 1.62
C ALA A 194 -17.41 2.86 1.41
N ALA A 195 -17.56 4.06 1.97
CA ALA A 195 -18.72 4.91 1.71
C ALA A 195 -18.75 5.45 0.27
N LEU A 196 -17.59 5.69 -0.34
CA LEU A 196 -17.45 6.10 -1.75
C LEU A 196 -17.66 4.94 -2.73
N ALA A 197 -17.33 3.72 -2.31
CA ALA A 197 -17.52 2.49 -3.09
C ALA A 197 -18.32 1.45 -2.28
N PRO A 198 -19.66 1.57 -2.17
CA PRO A 198 -20.47 0.70 -1.31
C PRO A 198 -20.47 -0.78 -1.66
N HIS A 199 -20.00 -1.14 -2.87
CA HIS A 199 -19.81 -2.51 -3.32
C HIS A 199 -18.48 -3.13 -2.86
N ALA A 200 -17.59 -2.32 -2.25
CA ALA A 200 -16.33 -2.79 -1.71
C ALA A 200 -16.56 -3.78 -0.57
N ASP A 201 -15.78 -4.85 -0.56
CA ASP A 201 -15.65 -5.70 0.61
C ASP A 201 -14.66 -5.04 1.58
N MET A 202 -15.15 -4.53 2.72
CA MET A 202 -14.31 -3.90 3.72
C MET A 202 -14.08 -4.84 4.91
N ARG A 203 -12.81 -5.11 5.23
CA ARG A 203 -12.38 -5.95 6.34
C ARG A 203 -11.59 -5.12 7.36
N LEU A 204 -12.16 -4.97 8.56
CA LEU A 204 -11.43 -4.45 9.72
C LEU A 204 -10.79 -5.59 10.50
N LEU A 205 -9.47 -5.54 10.68
CA LEU A 205 -8.71 -6.58 11.38
C LEU A 205 -8.46 -6.13 12.83
N PRO A 206 -8.97 -6.85 13.84
CA PRO A 206 -8.80 -6.47 15.24
C PRO A 206 -7.33 -6.59 15.66
N ASP A 207 -6.86 -5.65 16.49
CA ASP A 207 -5.52 -5.62 17.10
C ASP A 207 -4.36 -5.62 16.07
N VAL A 208 -4.64 -5.18 14.85
CA VAL A 208 -3.68 -5.08 13.74
C VAL A 208 -3.35 -3.61 13.49
N GLY A 209 -2.07 -3.31 13.31
CA GLY A 209 -1.56 -2.01 12.93
C GLY A 209 -1.64 -1.74 11.43
N HIS A 210 -0.63 -1.03 10.93
CA HIS A 210 -0.55 -0.53 9.56
C HIS A 210 -0.03 -1.59 8.56
N LEU A 211 0.78 -2.56 9.01
CA LEU A 211 1.41 -3.55 8.12
C LEU A 211 0.60 -4.84 8.14
N SER A 212 -0.68 -4.75 7.79
CA SER A 212 -1.65 -5.84 7.92
C SER A 212 -1.22 -7.18 7.31
N THR A 213 -0.46 -7.15 6.21
CA THR A 213 0.05 -8.35 5.53
C THR A 213 1.12 -9.11 6.33
N LEU A 214 1.82 -8.42 7.24
CA LEU A 214 2.79 -9.00 8.16
C LEU A 214 2.16 -9.31 9.53
N GLU A 215 1.28 -8.43 10.02
CA GLU A 215 0.68 -8.55 11.35
C GLU A 215 -0.47 -9.57 11.41
N ALA A 216 -1.20 -9.75 10.30
CA ALA A 216 -2.29 -10.72 10.17
C ALA A 216 -2.24 -11.42 8.78
N PRO A 217 -1.17 -12.20 8.52
CA PRO A 217 -0.87 -12.71 7.18
C PRO A 217 -1.97 -13.62 6.64
N ASP A 218 -2.51 -14.52 7.47
CA ASP A 218 -3.57 -15.45 7.09
C ASP A 218 -4.88 -14.74 6.76
N ALA A 219 -5.26 -13.74 7.57
CA ALA A 219 -6.48 -12.96 7.32
C ALA A 219 -6.39 -12.18 6.01
N CYS A 220 -5.24 -11.54 5.75
CA CYS A 220 -4.99 -10.85 4.48
C CYS A 220 -4.99 -11.82 3.30
N ARG A 221 -4.35 -12.99 3.43
CA ARG A 221 -4.34 -14.03 2.39
C ARG A 221 -5.75 -14.48 2.05
N THR A 222 -6.56 -14.82 3.05
CA THR A 222 -7.96 -15.25 2.84
C THR A 222 -8.77 -14.17 2.14
N ALA A 223 -8.69 -12.92 2.59
CA ALA A 223 -9.42 -11.82 1.97
C ALA A 223 -9.01 -11.57 0.51
N LEU A 224 -7.72 -11.72 0.17
CA LEU A 224 -7.25 -11.64 -1.21
C LEU A 224 -7.77 -12.78 -2.07
N LEU A 225 -7.81 -14.01 -1.55
CA LEU A 225 -8.41 -15.15 -2.26
C LEU A 225 -9.92 -14.95 -2.49
N ASP A 226 -10.64 -14.41 -1.50
CA ASP A 226 -12.06 -14.04 -1.64
C ASP A 226 -12.27 -12.97 -2.73
N LEU A 227 -11.35 -11.99 -2.85
CA LEU A 227 -11.38 -11.02 -3.94
C LEU A 227 -11.19 -11.69 -5.30
N LEU A 228 -10.19 -12.56 -5.42
CA LEU A 228 -9.85 -13.24 -6.66
C LEU A 228 -10.97 -14.17 -7.15
N ALA A 229 -11.74 -14.77 -6.24
CA ALA A 229 -12.90 -15.59 -6.58
C ALA A 229 -14.06 -14.79 -7.22
N ARG A 230 -14.01 -13.45 -7.19
CA ARG A 230 -15.03 -12.55 -7.77
C ARG A 230 -14.64 -11.99 -9.15
N VAL A 231 -13.48 -12.39 -9.68
CA VAL A 231 -12.92 -11.96 -10.99
C VAL A 231 -13.13 -13.05 -12.03
#